data_AF-A0A839HTP9-F1
#
_entry.id   AF-A0A839HTP9-F1
#
_cell.length_a   1.000
_cell.length_b   1.000
_cell.length_c   1.000
_cell.angle_alpha   90.00
_cell.angle_beta   90.00
_cell.angle_gamma   90.00
#
_symmetry.space_group_name_H-M   'P 1'
#
loop_
_entity.id
_entity.type
_entity.pdbx_description
1 polymer ?
#
loop_
_entity_poly.entity_id
_entity_poly.type
_entity_poly.pdbx_seq_one_letter_code
_entity_poly.pdbx_strand_id
1 'polypeptide(L)'
;MRNPHVPETADDRQRADAEESVCRPAVQCDEAAAFNAECIAIGRESAAAGFRIVPKLPTAYQDAFDNYRGPEKKPSYFESKLLSLRLSALRRGMVVDSAVTIEFLQRITVAQCPVQRKRFRLKSGSSERNPSLDRLVNEVTYRAGNICALTQQVNRVKGDLSFDEVLQVAQARKDHAGLMPAEWLRLASLMYGAWARAYKQDDLYLLPLAAIPGPGMFMSTSQAVQLLLTRHFSKGGNASAATGLWLGLTRQSDCKDDLFLEFRVLLAAALSEERYPEDVWQRDAVFGTFARWYLACRDAVDAQVEVALHRHHERLADPAAELDWPAISRYQH
;
A
#
# COMPACT_ATOMS: atom_id res chain seq x y z
N MET A 1 65.44 10.08 13.37
CA MET A 1 64.96 11.47 13.58
C MET A 1 63.65 11.40 14.33
N ARG A 2 63.66 11.81 15.60
CA ARG A 2 62.49 11.84 16.49
C ARG A 2 61.69 13.11 16.18
N ASN A 3 60.38 12.99 15.99
CA ASN A 3 59.48 14.14 15.90
C ASN A 3 58.91 14.43 17.31
N PRO A 4 58.84 15.69 17.76
CA PRO A 4 58.52 16.02 19.14
C PRO A 4 57.01 16.06 19.39
N HIS A 5 56.66 15.59 20.58
CA HIS A 5 55.36 15.65 21.22
C HIS A 5 54.98 17.11 21.49
N VAL A 6 53.83 17.56 20.99
CA VAL A 6 53.16 18.79 21.46
C VAL A 6 52.15 18.37 22.53
N PRO A 7 52.10 19.05 23.70
CA PRO A 7 51.17 18.71 24.76
C PRO A 7 49.78 19.34 24.51
N GLU A 8 48.73 18.52 24.58
CA GLU A 8 47.33 18.96 24.66
C GLU A 8 47.13 19.74 25.97
N THR A 9 46.80 21.03 25.84
CA THR A 9 46.38 21.87 26.97
C THR A 9 44.92 21.57 27.33
N ALA A 10 44.67 21.38 28.62
CA ALA A 10 43.41 20.98 29.24
C ALA A 10 42.27 22.02 29.18
N ASP A 11 42.22 22.87 28.16
CA ASP A 11 41.28 24.00 28.07
C ASP A 11 40.21 23.85 26.97
N ASP A 12 40.33 22.86 26.08
CA ASP A 12 39.35 22.61 25.00
C ASP A 12 38.22 21.65 25.40
N ARG A 13 38.29 21.02 26.59
CA ARG A 13 37.24 20.10 27.08
C ARG A 13 36.09 20.79 27.80
N GLN A 14 36.15 22.10 28.02
CA GLN A 14 35.06 22.86 28.66
C GLN A 14 34.28 23.78 27.70
N ARG A 15 34.61 23.78 26.41
CA ARG A 15 33.86 24.49 25.36
C ARG A 15 33.02 23.59 24.45
N ALA A 16 33.12 22.26 24.59
CA ALA A 16 32.33 21.32 23.80
C ALA A 16 30.95 20.98 24.41
N ASP A 17 30.70 21.32 25.68
CA ASP A 17 29.47 20.96 26.39
C ASP A 17 28.43 22.10 26.48
N ALA A 18 28.59 23.18 25.71
CA ALA A 18 27.71 24.35 25.77
C ALA A 18 26.97 24.72 24.46
N GLU A 19 27.15 23.95 23.37
CA GLU A 19 26.50 24.24 22.07
C GLU A 19 25.69 23.07 21.50
N GLU A 20 25.25 22.13 22.34
CA GLU A 20 24.28 21.08 21.96
C GLU A 20 22.92 21.25 22.69
N SER A 21 22.47 22.50 22.82
CA SER A 21 21.07 22.84 23.12
C SER A 21 20.40 23.37 21.85
N VAL A 22 20.41 22.57 20.79
CA VAL A 22 19.65 22.86 19.57
C VAL A 22 18.18 22.54 19.83
N CYS A 23 17.38 23.59 19.98
CA CYS A 23 15.93 23.57 20.02
C CYS A 23 15.30 22.52 19.07
N ARG A 24 14.76 21.43 19.62
CA ARG A 24 13.66 20.64 19.01
C ARG A 24 12.46 20.36 19.94
N PRO A 25 11.80 21.35 20.61
CA PRO A 25 10.61 21.05 21.43
C PRO A 25 9.27 21.21 20.68
N ALA A 26 9.16 22.16 19.74
CA ALA A 26 7.85 22.61 19.25
C ALA A 26 7.08 21.54 18.43
N VAL A 27 7.77 20.87 17.50
CA VAL A 27 7.14 19.85 16.62
C VAL A 27 6.68 18.62 17.41
N GLN A 28 7.44 18.20 18.43
CA GLN A 28 7.08 17.06 19.28
C GLN A 28 5.93 17.40 20.24
N CYS A 29 5.83 18.66 20.70
CA CYS A 29 4.70 19.12 21.50
C CYS A 29 3.39 19.13 20.71
N ASP A 30 3.42 19.54 19.45
CA ASP A 30 2.23 19.60 18.59
C ASP A 30 1.70 18.20 18.22
N GLU A 31 2.60 17.25 17.90
CA GLU A 31 2.23 15.86 17.62
C GLU A 31 1.63 15.15 18.85
N ALA A 32 2.23 15.36 20.02
CA ALA A 32 1.71 14.80 21.28
C ALA A 32 0.33 15.39 21.64
N ALA A 33 0.14 16.70 21.42
CA ALA A 33 -1.15 17.35 21.63
C ALA A 33 -2.23 16.81 20.65
N ALA A 34 -1.88 16.64 19.37
CA ALA A 34 -2.77 16.07 18.37
C ALA A 34 -3.16 14.63 18.70
N PHE A 35 -2.19 13.79 19.10
CA PHE A 35 -2.46 12.42 19.54
C PHE A 35 -3.38 12.37 20.77
N ASN A 36 -3.16 13.26 21.74
CA ASN A 36 -4.00 13.34 22.93
C ASN A 36 -5.43 13.80 22.60
N ALA A 37 -5.59 14.77 21.69
CA ALA A 37 -6.89 15.21 21.20
C ALA A 37 -7.65 14.06 20.49
N GLU A 38 -6.93 13.28 19.69
CA GLU A 38 -7.47 12.09 19.02
C GLU A 38 -7.92 11.01 20.03
N CYS A 39 -7.15 10.78 21.10
CA CYS A 39 -7.54 9.89 22.19
C CYS A 39 -8.87 10.31 22.82
N ILE A 40 -9.03 11.59 23.12
CA ILE A 40 -10.25 12.15 23.72
C ILE A 40 -11.44 11.98 22.77
N ALA A 41 -11.26 12.29 21.48
CA ALA A 41 -12.30 12.16 20.47
C ALA A 41 -12.78 10.70 20.34
N ILE A 42 -11.85 9.76 20.19
CA ILE A 42 -12.17 8.33 20.06
C ILE A 42 -12.81 7.78 21.33
N GLY A 43 -12.43 8.26 22.53
CA GLY A 43 -13.05 7.89 23.80
C GLY A 43 -14.54 8.21 23.82
N ARG A 44 -14.89 9.45 23.49
CA ARG A 44 -16.29 9.91 23.41
C ARG A 44 -17.07 9.17 22.33
N GLU A 45 -16.50 9.01 21.14
CA GLU A 45 -17.16 8.29 20.04
C GLU A 45 -17.39 6.81 20.37
N SER A 46 -16.43 6.16 21.04
CA SER A 46 -16.56 4.78 21.50
C SER A 46 -17.67 4.61 22.53
N ALA A 47 -17.76 5.53 23.50
CA ALA A 47 -18.83 5.52 24.49
C ALA A 47 -20.20 5.75 23.83
N ALA A 48 -20.30 6.76 22.95
CA ALA A 48 -21.51 7.05 22.18
C ALA A 48 -21.97 5.85 21.33
N ALA A 49 -21.03 5.10 20.74
CA ALA A 49 -21.30 3.95 19.90
C ALA A 49 -21.59 2.64 20.68
N GLY A 50 -21.53 2.66 22.01
CA GLY A 50 -21.73 1.48 22.86
C GLY A 50 -20.60 0.44 22.75
N PHE A 51 -19.38 0.87 22.39
CA PHE A 51 -18.22 -0.03 22.37
C PHE A 51 -17.81 -0.38 23.80
N ARG A 52 -17.12 -1.51 23.98
CA ARG A 52 -16.50 -1.82 25.28
C ARG A 52 -15.25 -0.97 25.45
N ILE A 53 -15.05 -0.44 26.66
CA ILE A 53 -13.80 0.24 27.03
C ILE A 53 -12.59 -0.68 26.80
N VAL A 54 -11.47 -0.11 26.37
CA VAL A 54 -10.21 -0.81 26.13
C VAL A 54 -9.18 -0.34 27.16
N PRO A 55 -8.93 -1.10 28.26
CA PRO A 55 -8.12 -0.63 29.40
C PRO A 55 -6.65 -0.33 29.08
N LYS A 56 -6.13 -0.88 27.96
CA LYS A 56 -4.73 -0.70 27.53
C LYS A 56 -4.50 0.58 26.70
N LEU A 57 -5.54 1.37 26.45
CA LEU A 57 -5.41 2.64 25.73
C LEU A 57 -4.99 3.80 26.66
N PRO A 58 -4.47 4.92 26.12
CA PRO A 58 -4.05 6.07 26.91
C PRO A 58 -5.14 6.60 27.86
N THR A 59 -4.73 7.17 29.00
CA THR A 59 -5.66 7.68 30.05
C THR A 59 -6.66 8.68 29.49
N ALA A 60 -6.24 9.57 28.59
CA ALA A 60 -7.13 10.55 27.97
C ALA A 60 -8.30 9.92 27.18
N TYR A 61 -8.09 8.74 26.59
CA TYR A 61 -9.18 7.96 25.97
C TYR A 61 -10.12 7.39 27.04
N GLN A 62 -9.57 6.81 28.11
CA GLN A 62 -10.36 6.20 29.19
C GLN A 62 -11.22 7.24 29.91
N ASP A 63 -10.63 8.37 30.30
CA ASP A 63 -11.33 9.48 30.94
C ASP A 63 -12.45 10.03 30.06
N ALA A 64 -12.20 10.19 28.76
CA ALA A 64 -13.19 10.69 27.82
C ALA A 64 -14.34 9.70 27.57
N PHE A 65 -14.04 8.39 27.63
CA PHE A 65 -15.04 7.33 27.54
C PHE A 65 -15.93 7.32 28.79
N ASP A 66 -15.33 7.26 29.98
CA ASP A 66 -16.05 7.13 31.26
C ASP A 66 -16.86 8.38 31.63
N ASN A 67 -16.39 9.55 31.22
CA ASN A 67 -17.07 10.83 31.46
C ASN A 67 -18.07 11.21 30.36
N TYR A 68 -18.26 10.39 29.33
CA TYR A 68 -19.25 10.66 28.30
C TYR A 68 -20.68 10.60 28.89
N ARG A 69 -21.46 11.67 28.68
CA ARG A 69 -22.86 11.80 29.11
C ARG A 69 -23.79 12.20 27.96
N GLY A 70 -23.30 12.12 26.73
CA GLY A 70 -24.06 12.47 25.53
C GLY A 70 -25.01 11.34 25.07
N PRO A 71 -25.76 11.57 23.99
CA PRO A 71 -26.68 10.57 23.45
C PRO A 71 -25.93 9.36 22.89
N GLU A 72 -26.55 8.19 23.00
CA GLU A 72 -26.10 7.00 22.29
C GLU A 72 -26.35 7.16 20.78
N LYS A 73 -25.42 6.64 19.99
CA LYS A 73 -25.50 6.60 18.53
C LYS A 73 -25.36 5.16 18.08
N LYS A 74 -26.21 4.74 17.14
CA LYS A 74 -26.09 3.44 16.49
C LYS A 74 -25.30 3.60 15.20
N PRO A 75 -23.98 3.33 15.18
CA PRO A 75 -23.19 3.50 13.98
C PRO A 75 -23.62 2.50 12.89
N SER A 76 -23.56 2.94 11.65
CA SER A 76 -23.55 2.08 10.47
C SER A 76 -22.33 1.15 10.49
N TYR A 77 -22.31 0.20 9.55
CA TYR A 77 -21.20 -0.75 9.41
C TYR A 77 -19.86 -0.03 9.22
N PHE A 78 -19.78 0.95 8.33
CA PHE A 78 -18.52 1.62 8.01
C PHE A 78 -18.11 2.65 9.07
N GLU A 79 -19.05 3.30 9.75
CA GLU A 79 -18.75 4.10 10.96
C GLU A 79 -18.12 3.23 12.05
N SER A 80 -18.70 2.05 12.30
CA SER A 80 -18.14 1.08 13.27
C SER A 80 -16.75 0.61 12.85
N LYS A 81 -16.51 0.43 11.54
CA LYS A 81 -15.20 0.02 11.01
C LYS A 81 -14.16 1.11 11.13
N LEU A 82 -14.49 2.36 10.80
CA LEU A 82 -13.59 3.49 10.96
C LEU A 82 -13.20 3.68 12.42
N LEU A 83 -14.17 3.64 13.34
CA LEU A 83 -13.89 3.71 14.78
C LEU A 83 -13.01 2.55 15.26
N SER A 84 -13.26 1.33 14.79
CA SER A 84 -12.42 0.16 15.10
C SER A 84 -10.99 0.29 14.56
N LEU A 85 -10.82 0.94 13.41
CA LEU A 85 -9.53 1.23 12.79
C LEU A 85 -8.76 2.24 13.64
N ARG A 86 -9.41 3.35 14.01
CA ARG A 86 -8.88 4.40 14.89
C ARG A 86 -8.45 3.85 16.25
N LEU A 87 -9.28 3.01 16.88
CA LEU A 87 -8.91 2.28 18.12
C LEU A 87 -7.68 1.37 17.92
N SER A 88 -7.56 0.73 16.75
CA SER A 88 -6.42 -0.14 16.44
C SER A 88 -5.13 0.65 16.16
N ALA A 89 -5.26 1.88 15.67
CA ALA A 89 -4.15 2.82 15.52
C ALA A 89 -3.66 3.31 16.89
N LEU A 90 -4.57 3.73 17.78
CA LEU A 90 -4.23 4.18 19.13
C LEU A 90 -3.49 3.11 19.94
N ARG A 91 -3.90 1.83 19.83
CA ARG A 91 -3.20 0.71 20.50
C ARG A 91 -1.74 0.56 20.08
N ARG A 92 -1.36 1.15 18.95
CA ARG A 92 -0.02 1.12 18.37
C ARG A 92 0.67 2.49 18.42
N GLY A 93 0.10 3.46 19.15
CA GLY A 93 0.65 4.81 19.24
C GLY A 93 0.58 5.61 17.94
N MET A 94 -0.39 5.32 17.06
CA MET A 94 -0.57 6.02 15.79
C MET A 94 -1.94 6.69 15.71
N VAL A 95 -2.05 7.68 14.81
CA VAL A 95 -3.30 8.30 14.38
C VAL A 95 -3.62 7.87 12.94
N VAL A 96 -4.90 7.64 12.67
CA VAL A 96 -5.38 7.37 11.31
C VAL A 96 -5.34 8.66 10.50
N ASP A 97 -4.79 8.60 9.30
CA ASP A 97 -4.73 9.75 8.38
C ASP A 97 -6.14 10.27 8.04
N SER A 98 -6.31 11.58 7.99
CA SER A 98 -7.61 12.24 7.81
C SER A 98 -8.27 11.91 6.46
N ALA A 99 -7.50 11.49 5.45
CA ALA A 99 -8.03 11.02 4.17
C ALA A 99 -8.75 9.67 4.26
N VAL A 100 -8.62 8.93 5.38
CA VAL A 100 -9.31 7.67 5.62
C VAL A 100 -10.72 7.94 6.15
N THR A 101 -11.61 8.32 5.23
CA THR A 101 -13.02 8.59 5.53
C THR A 101 -13.90 7.33 5.38
N ILE A 102 -15.17 7.44 5.76
CA ILE A 102 -16.17 6.38 5.55
C ILE A 102 -16.32 6.06 4.06
N GLU A 103 -16.34 7.08 3.21
CA GLU A 103 -16.45 6.98 1.75
C GLU A 103 -15.21 6.29 1.17
N PHE A 104 -14.03 6.60 1.70
CA PHE A 104 -12.81 5.89 1.34
C PHE A 104 -12.92 4.40 1.69
N LEU A 105 -13.34 4.05 2.92
CA LEU A 105 -13.49 2.66 3.34
C LEU A 105 -14.50 1.89 2.49
N GLN A 106 -15.61 2.53 2.11
CA GLN A 106 -16.60 1.96 1.19
C GLN A 106 -15.99 1.68 -0.17
N ARG A 107 -15.26 2.65 -0.73
CA ARG A 107 -14.64 2.56 -2.06
C ARG A 107 -13.59 1.45 -2.14
N ILE A 108 -12.78 1.26 -1.10
CA ILE A 108 -11.75 0.19 -1.09
C ILE A 108 -12.31 -1.19 -0.74
N THR A 109 -13.50 -1.26 -0.14
CA THR A 109 -14.17 -2.53 0.20
C THR A 109 -14.97 -3.03 -1.00
N VAL A 110 -14.25 -3.50 -2.03
CA VAL A 110 -14.83 -4.10 -3.24
C VAL A 110 -15.56 -5.41 -2.93
N ALA A 111 -16.34 -5.97 -3.87
CA ALA A 111 -17.21 -7.11 -3.58
C ALA A 111 -16.50 -8.42 -3.15
N GLN A 112 -15.21 -8.58 -3.48
CA GLN A 112 -14.43 -9.80 -3.23
C GLN A 112 -13.06 -9.46 -2.64
N CYS A 113 -12.55 -10.32 -1.77
CA CYS A 113 -11.17 -10.23 -1.29
C CYS A 113 -10.19 -10.36 -2.47
N PRO A 114 -9.25 -9.43 -2.68
CA PRO A 114 -8.34 -9.47 -3.83
C PRO A 114 -7.36 -10.66 -3.76
N VAL A 115 -7.10 -11.19 -2.55
CA VAL A 115 -6.22 -12.34 -2.34
C VAL A 115 -6.93 -13.67 -2.59
N GLN A 116 -8.03 -13.93 -1.88
CA GLN A 116 -8.74 -15.23 -1.95
C GLN A 116 -9.86 -15.27 -3.00
N ARG A 117 -10.24 -14.11 -3.57
CA ARG A 117 -11.39 -13.94 -4.49
C ARG A 117 -12.74 -14.43 -3.94
N LYS A 118 -12.83 -14.59 -2.61
CA LYS A 118 -14.07 -14.90 -1.90
C LYS A 118 -14.86 -13.61 -1.69
N ARG A 119 -16.17 -13.65 -1.98
CA ARG A 119 -17.08 -12.52 -1.70
C ARG A 119 -17.04 -12.16 -0.22
N PHE A 120 -16.95 -10.87 0.07
CA PHE A 120 -17.10 -10.37 1.42
C PHE A 120 -18.53 -10.60 1.94
N ARG A 121 -18.64 -10.73 3.26
CA ARG A 121 -19.91 -10.75 3.98
C ARG A 121 -19.91 -9.61 4.98
N LEU A 122 -20.53 -8.49 4.61
CA LEU A 122 -20.70 -7.33 5.48
C LEU A 122 -21.76 -7.66 6.53
N LYS A 123 -21.33 -8.31 7.62
CA LYS A 123 -22.15 -8.59 8.79
C LYS A 123 -21.44 -8.08 10.03
N SER A 124 -22.20 -7.65 11.02
CA SER A 124 -21.69 -7.45 12.38
C SER A 124 -21.21 -8.81 12.93
N GLY A 125 -20.04 -8.82 13.60
CA GLY A 125 -19.46 -10.02 14.23
C GLY A 125 -18.25 -10.64 13.51
N SER A 126 -17.76 -11.75 14.08
CA SER A 126 -16.58 -12.50 13.61
C SER A 126 -16.97 -13.53 12.55
N SER A 127 -16.89 -13.15 11.28
CA SER A 127 -16.91 -14.09 10.17
C SER A 127 -15.59 -13.99 9.43
N GLU A 128 -15.02 -15.12 9.05
CA GLU A 128 -13.77 -15.16 8.28
C GLU A 128 -13.87 -14.37 6.95
N ARG A 129 -15.10 -14.26 6.39
CA ARG A 129 -15.39 -13.50 5.18
C ARG A 129 -15.82 -12.05 5.44
N ASN A 130 -15.91 -11.62 6.68
CA ASN A 130 -16.12 -10.21 7.01
C ASN A 130 -14.85 -9.44 6.60
N PRO A 131 -14.96 -8.31 5.88
CA PRO A 131 -13.77 -7.56 5.52
C PRO A 131 -13.04 -7.06 6.78
N SER A 132 -11.74 -7.24 6.75
CA SER A 132 -10.75 -6.69 7.67
C SER A 132 -9.96 -5.64 6.91
N LEU A 133 -9.89 -4.44 7.46
CA LEU A 133 -9.07 -3.37 6.91
C LEU A 133 -7.68 -3.52 7.54
N ASP A 134 -6.68 -3.79 6.71
CA ASP A 134 -5.31 -4.02 7.18
C ASP A 134 -4.31 -3.09 6.52
N ARG A 135 -3.21 -2.84 7.23
CA ARG A 135 -2.07 -2.08 6.73
C ARG A 135 -1.22 -3.00 5.87
N LEU A 136 -0.90 -2.57 4.65
CA LEU A 136 -0.03 -3.33 3.75
C LEU A 136 1.42 -3.32 4.27
N VAL A 137 1.88 -2.16 4.75
CA VAL A 137 3.16 -1.98 5.42
C VAL A 137 2.90 -1.63 6.88
N ASN A 138 3.43 -2.45 7.80
CA ASN A 138 3.11 -2.37 9.22
C ASN A 138 3.74 -1.15 9.92
N GLU A 139 4.80 -0.58 9.35
CA GLU A 139 5.52 0.59 9.88
C GLU A 139 4.84 1.89 9.47
N VAL A 140 3.95 1.86 8.48
CA VAL A 140 3.22 3.03 7.99
C VAL A 140 1.83 3.05 8.63
N THR A 141 1.34 4.23 9.00
CA THR A 141 0.01 4.38 9.60
C THR A 141 -1.11 3.94 8.64
N TYR A 142 -2.32 3.87 9.17
CA TYR A 142 -3.55 3.74 8.40
C TYR A 142 -3.76 4.99 7.55
N ARG A 143 -3.42 4.90 6.27
CA ARG A 143 -3.61 5.96 5.29
C ARG A 143 -3.98 5.43 3.91
N ALA A 144 -4.52 6.29 3.05
CA ALA A 144 -4.73 5.97 1.64
C ALA A 144 -3.42 5.49 1.01
N GLY A 145 -3.47 4.44 0.18
CA GLY A 145 -2.27 3.81 -0.38
C GLY A 145 -1.67 2.69 0.47
N ASN A 146 -1.90 2.68 1.78
CA ASN A 146 -1.38 1.66 2.70
C ASN A 146 -2.48 0.80 3.36
N ILE A 147 -3.75 1.01 3.05
CA ILE A 147 -4.86 0.20 3.58
C ILE A 147 -5.48 -0.64 2.48
N CYS A 148 -5.75 -1.91 2.79
CA CYS A 148 -6.50 -2.82 1.92
C CYS A 148 -7.60 -3.54 2.69
N ALA A 149 -8.74 -3.79 2.04
CA ALA A 149 -9.77 -4.68 2.56
C ALA A 149 -9.43 -6.14 2.20
N LEU A 150 -9.23 -6.97 3.22
CA LEU A 150 -8.90 -8.39 3.11
C LEU A 150 -9.91 -9.23 3.90
N THR A 151 -9.94 -10.55 3.70
CA THR A 151 -10.69 -11.43 4.62
C THR A 151 -9.99 -11.47 5.98
N GLN A 152 -10.73 -11.76 7.05
CA GLN A 152 -10.11 -11.93 8.38
C GLN A 152 -9.08 -13.06 8.38
N GLN A 153 -9.28 -14.11 7.57
CA GLN A 153 -8.30 -15.18 7.40
C GLN A 153 -6.98 -14.65 6.84
N VAL A 154 -7.00 -13.93 5.71
CA VAL A 154 -5.79 -13.36 5.09
C VAL A 154 -5.09 -12.39 6.03
N ASN A 155 -5.85 -11.53 6.70
CA ASN A 155 -5.26 -10.60 7.66
C ASN A 155 -4.57 -11.33 8.83
N ARG A 156 -5.20 -12.40 9.35
CA ARG A 156 -4.63 -13.18 10.46
C ARG A 156 -3.32 -13.87 10.07
N VAL A 157 -3.24 -14.45 8.86
CA VAL A 157 -2.04 -15.16 8.40
C VAL A 157 -0.93 -14.20 7.97
N LYS A 158 -1.28 -13.01 7.44
CA LYS A 158 -0.31 -11.93 7.23
C LYS A 158 0.27 -11.51 8.58
N GLY A 159 -0.59 -11.26 9.57
CA GLY A 159 -0.17 -10.83 10.90
C GLY A 159 0.80 -9.64 10.82
N ASP A 160 1.93 -9.78 11.50
CA ASP A 160 2.99 -8.77 11.53
C ASP A 160 4.09 -9.01 10.47
N LEU A 161 3.91 -9.96 9.54
CA LEU A 161 4.89 -10.22 8.48
C LEU A 161 5.13 -8.96 7.64
N SER A 162 6.41 -8.67 7.42
CA SER A 162 6.90 -7.66 6.49
C SER A 162 6.70 -8.08 5.05
N PHE A 163 6.86 -7.14 4.12
CA PHE A 163 6.81 -7.43 2.68
C PHE A 163 7.83 -8.50 2.27
N ASP A 164 9.07 -8.39 2.74
CA ASP A 164 10.14 -9.34 2.37
C ASP A 164 9.83 -10.76 2.88
N GLU A 165 9.29 -10.89 4.08
CA GLU A 165 8.84 -12.19 4.61
C GLU A 165 7.65 -12.76 3.80
N VAL A 166 6.67 -11.93 3.47
CA VAL A 166 5.54 -12.33 2.61
C VAL A 166 6.03 -12.77 1.23
N LEU A 167 7.00 -12.05 0.65
CA LEU A 167 7.61 -12.39 -0.63
C LEU A 167 8.36 -13.72 -0.56
N GLN A 168 9.11 -13.96 0.51
CA GLN A 168 9.81 -15.22 0.74
C GLN A 168 8.84 -16.40 0.80
N VAL A 169 7.72 -16.24 1.51
CA VAL A 169 6.66 -17.27 1.58
C VAL A 169 6.03 -17.50 0.19
N ALA A 170 5.75 -16.43 -0.57
CA ALA A 170 5.22 -16.55 -1.92
C ALA A 170 6.19 -17.28 -2.88
N GLN A 171 7.50 -16.96 -2.80
CA GLN A 171 8.54 -17.57 -3.62
C GLN A 171 8.77 -19.05 -3.31
N ALA A 172 8.45 -19.51 -2.10
CA ALA A 172 8.52 -20.93 -1.74
C ALA A 172 7.53 -21.79 -2.55
N ARG A 173 6.52 -21.18 -3.20
CA ARG A 173 5.51 -21.83 -4.05
C ARG A 173 4.84 -23.05 -3.40
N LYS A 174 4.57 -22.97 -2.09
CA LYS A 174 3.90 -24.01 -1.30
C LYS A 174 2.73 -23.44 -0.51
N ASP A 175 1.75 -24.29 -0.23
CA ASP A 175 0.67 -23.96 0.70
C ASP A 175 1.27 -23.63 2.07
N HIS A 176 0.87 -22.50 2.64
CA HIS A 176 1.38 -22.06 3.93
C HIS A 176 0.31 -21.31 4.72
N ALA A 177 0.15 -21.66 6.00
CA ALA A 177 -0.83 -21.08 6.92
C ALA A 177 -2.29 -21.06 6.40
N GLY A 178 -2.65 -21.98 5.50
CA GLY A 178 -4.01 -22.06 4.93
C GLY A 178 -4.27 -21.10 3.75
N LEU A 179 -3.23 -20.51 3.16
CA LEU A 179 -3.28 -19.88 1.85
C LEU A 179 -2.49 -20.68 0.81
N MET A 180 -2.99 -20.68 -0.42
CA MET A 180 -2.35 -21.28 -1.59
C MET A 180 -1.18 -20.41 -2.09
N PRO A 181 -0.21 -20.95 -2.85
CA PRO A 181 0.89 -20.18 -3.45
C PRO A 181 0.44 -18.93 -4.20
N ALA A 182 -0.60 -19.06 -5.03
CA ALA A 182 -1.16 -17.94 -5.79
C ALA A 182 -1.76 -16.86 -4.88
N GLU A 183 -2.31 -17.24 -3.72
CA GLU A 183 -2.86 -16.28 -2.75
C GLU A 183 -1.74 -15.51 -2.03
N TRP A 184 -0.63 -16.17 -1.69
CA TRP A 184 0.56 -15.49 -1.16
C TRP A 184 1.17 -14.53 -2.17
N LEU A 185 1.28 -14.93 -3.44
CA LEU A 185 1.78 -14.04 -4.50
C LEU A 185 0.87 -12.83 -4.72
N ARG A 186 -0.46 -13.01 -4.66
CA ARG A 186 -1.42 -11.89 -4.67
C ARG A 186 -1.20 -10.93 -3.52
N LEU A 187 -0.98 -11.44 -2.31
CA LEU A 187 -0.72 -10.59 -1.15
C LEU A 187 0.59 -9.81 -1.31
N ALA A 188 1.67 -10.47 -1.73
CA ALA A 188 2.95 -9.81 -2.03
C ALA A 188 2.79 -8.71 -3.10
N SER A 189 2.05 -9.02 -4.17
CA SER A 189 1.76 -8.08 -5.27
C SER A 189 1.04 -6.82 -4.78
N LEU A 190 0.06 -6.96 -3.88
CA LEU A 190 -0.67 -5.82 -3.29
C LEU A 190 0.19 -5.00 -2.32
N MET A 191 1.10 -5.65 -1.57
CA MET A 191 1.98 -4.96 -0.62
C MET A 191 3.09 -4.17 -1.33
N TYR A 192 3.54 -4.64 -2.49
CA TYR A 192 4.75 -4.15 -3.13
C TYR A 192 4.75 -2.65 -3.41
N GLY A 193 3.67 -2.11 -3.98
CA GLY A 193 3.57 -0.67 -4.25
C GLY A 193 3.64 0.19 -2.99
N ALA A 194 2.96 -0.23 -1.93
CA ALA A 194 2.99 0.48 -0.65
C ALA A 194 4.38 0.40 -0.01
N TRP A 195 5.02 -0.77 -0.06
CA TRP A 195 6.38 -0.98 0.43
C TRP A 195 7.40 -0.12 -0.33
N ALA A 196 7.41 -0.20 -1.67
CA ALA A 196 8.33 0.57 -2.51
C ALA A 196 8.17 2.08 -2.24
N ARG A 197 6.93 2.53 -2.09
CA ARG A 197 6.63 3.92 -1.76
C ARG A 197 7.13 4.32 -0.37
N ALA A 198 6.89 3.51 0.64
CA ALA A 198 7.26 3.78 2.03
C ALA A 198 8.78 3.87 2.20
N TYR A 199 9.51 2.96 1.57
CA TYR A 199 10.97 2.86 1.69
C TYR A 199 11.73 3.59 0.57
N LYS A 200 11.02 4.37 -0.26
CA LYS A 200 11.56 5.10 -1.42
C LYS A 200 12.44 4.22 -2.32
N GLN A 201 11.99 2.98 -2.51
CA GLN A 201 12.67 2.01 -3.36
C GLN A 201 12.14 2.14 -4.79
N ASP A 202 13.06 2.17 -5.74
CA ASP A 202 12.73 1.96 -7.15
C ASP A 202 12.53 0.46 -7.38
N ASP A 203 11.75 0.11 -8.40
CA ASP A 203 11.20 -1.22 -8.70
C ASP A 203 12.21 -2.40 -8.64
N LEU A 204 12.58 -2.81 -7.42
CA LEU A 204 13.71 -3.67 -7.11
C LEU A 204 13.45 -5.14 -7.43
N TYR A 205 12.24 -5.61 -7.12
CA TYR A 205 11.93 -7.04 -7.11
C TYR A 205 11.28 -7.54 -8.40
N LEU A 206 10.85 -6.64 -9.29
CA LEU A 206 10.08 -6.92 -10.50
C LEU A 206 9.08 -8.07 -10.28
N LEU A 207 7.93 -7.76 -9.70
CA LEU A 207 6.95 -8.77 -9.28
C LEU A 207 5.77 -8.93 -10.25
N PRO A 208 5.22 -10.15 -10.39
CA PRO A 208 3.95 -10.36 -11.06
C PRO A 208 2.82 -9.51 -10.47
N LEU A 209 2.03 -8.87 -11.33
CA LEU A 209 0.74 -8.27 -10.98
C LEU A 209 -0.31 -9.38 -10.77
N ALA A 210 -0.15 -10.16 -9.70
CA ALA A 210 -1.02 -11.31 -9.41
C ALA A 210 -2.41 -10.91 -8.89
N ALA A 211 -2.54 -9.70 -8.33
CA ALA A 211 -3.80 -9.08 -7.96
C ALA A 211 -3.79 -7.62 -8.41
N ILE A 212 -4.91 -7.17 -8.97
CA ILE A 212 -5.10 -5.77 -9.35
C ILE A 212 -5.33 -4.94 -8.09
N PRO A 213 -4.49 -3.93 -7.78
CA PRO A 213 -4.70 -3.07 -6.63
C PRO A 213 -6.02 -2.31 -6.74
N GLY A 214 -6.73 -2.22 -5.61
CA GLY A 214 -8.00 -1.50 -5.54
C GLY A 214 -7.82 0.02 -5.62
N PRO A 215 -8.92 0.78 -5.72
CA PRO A 215 -8.86 2.24 -5.75
C PRO A 215 -8.10 2.77 -4.55
N GLY A 216 -7.17 3.70 -4.77
CA GLY A 216 -6.41 4.28 -3.66
C GLY A 216 -5.10 3.55 -3.33
N MET A 217 -4.82 2.37 -3.90
CA MET A 217 -3.60 1.59 -3.61
C MET A 217 -2.44 1.90 -4.57
N PHE A 218 -1.22 1.93 -4.04
CA PHE A 218 -0.02 2.08 -4.86
C PHE A 218 0.33 0.79 -5.61
N MET A 219 0.92 0.92 -6.79
CA MET A 219 1.76 -0.11 -7.40
C MET A 219 3.05 0.44 -8.00
N SER A 220 3.99 -0.46 -8.29
CA SER A 220 5.25 -0.10 -8.96
C SER A 220 5.04 0.19 -10.46
N THR A 221 6.04 0.78 -11.10
CA THR A 221 6.00 1.10 -12.53
C THR A 221 5.90 -0.16 -13.39
N SER A 222 6.58 -1.26 -13.04
CA SER A 222 6.42 -2.53 -13.74
C SER A 222 5.01 -3.12 -13.58
N GLN A 223 4.38 -2.98 -12.42
CA GLN A 223 2.99 -3.40 -12.21
C GLN A 223 2.03 -2.53 -13.03
N ALA A 224 2.35 -1.24 -13.22
CA ALA A 224 1.63 -0.33 -14.13
C ALA A 224 1.65 -0.86 -15.56
N VAL A 225 2.85 -1.19 -16.03
CA VAL A 225 3.11 -1.70 -17.37
C VAL A 225 2.32 -2.99 -17.57
N GLN A 226 2.38 -3.91 -16.60
CA GLN A 226 1.58 -5.14 -16.61
C GLN A 226 0.09 -4.85 -16.72
N LEU A 227 -0.46 -3.93 -15.92
CA LEU A 227 -1.88 -3.56 -16.00
C LEU A 227 -2.26 -2.96 -17.37
N LEU A 228 -1.42 -2.08 -17.92
CA LEU A 228 -1.63 -1.47 -19.23
C LEU A 228 -1.59 -2.53 -20.34
N LEU A 229 -0.63 -3.45 -20.30
CA LEU A 229 -0.52 -4.56 -21.24
C LEU A 229 -1.73 -5.49 -21.15
N THR A 230 -2.17 -5.84 -19.94
CA THR A 230 -3.41 -6.60 -19.73
C THR A 230 -4.60 -5.88 -20.38
N ARG A 231 -4.76 -4.57 -20.16
CA ARG A 231 -5.88 -3.80 -20.75
C ARG A 231 -5.81 -3.70 -22.27
N HIS A 232 -4.61 -3.48 -22.83
CA HIS A 232 -4.41 -3.37 -24.28
C HIS A 232 -4.69 -4.67 -25.03
N PHE A 233 -4.32 -5.81 -24.45
CA PHE A 233 -4.39 -7.11 -25.10
C PHE A 233 -5.55 -7.99 -24.61
N SER A 234 -6.35 -7.52 -23.64
CA SER A 234 -7.62 -8.15 -23.27
C SER A 234 -8.69 -7.92 -24.34
N LYS A 235 -9.75 -8.73 -24.29
CA LYS A 235 -10.91 -8.61 -25.16
C LYS A 235 -11.52 -7.19 -25.05
N GLY A 236 -11.62 -6.49 -26.19
CA GLY A 236 -12.12 -5.11 -26.25
C GLY A 236 -11.04 -4.02 -26.22
N GLY A 237 -9.76 -4.39 -26.04
CA GLY A 237 -8.62 -3.48 -26.18
C GLY A 237 -8.27 -3.17 -27.64
N ASN A 238 -7.51 -2.09 -27.85
CA ASN A 238 -6.98 -1.72 -29.17
C ASN A 238 -5.58 -2.35 -29.39
N ALA A 239 -5.55 -3.67 -29.54
CA ALA A 239 -4.31 -4.44 -29.64
C ALA A 239 -3.38 -3.98 -30.78
N SER A 240 -3.94 -3.54 -31.91
CA SER A 240 -3.17 -3.06 -33.06
C SER A 240 -2.41 -1.76 -32.74
N ALA A 241 -3.12 -0.73 -32.27
CA ALA A 241 -2.49 0.53 -31.88
C ALA A 241 -1.50 0.34 -30.72
N ALA A 242 -1.86 -0.47 -29.72
CA ALA A 242 -0.98 -0.79 -28.60
C ALA A 242 0.31 -1.48 -29.07
N THR A 243 0.21 -2.41 -30.02
CA THR A 243 1.41 -3.06 -30.59
C THR A 243 2.37 -2.04 -31.18
N GLY A 244 1.87 -1.08 -31.96
CA GLY A 244 2.69 -0.02 -32.53
C GLY A 244 3.41 0.81 -31.47
N LEU A 245 2.70 1.18 -30.39
CA LEU A 245 3.28 1.91 -29.26
C LEU A 245 4.43 1.13 -28.60
N TRP A 246 4.19 -0.11 -28.19
CA TRP A 246 5.17 -0.91 -27.46
C TRP A 246 6.37 -1.32 -28.32
N LEU A 247 6.17 -1.56 -29.63
CA LEU A 247 7.27 -1.73 -30.57
C LEU A 247 8.08 -0.44 -30.74
N GLY A 248 7.43 0.71 -30.75
CA GLY A 248 8.12 2.01 -30.76
C GLY A 248 9.07 2.16 -29.58
N LEU A 249 8.61 1.84 -28.36
CA LEU A 249 9.45 1.88 -27.15
C LEU A 249 10.58 0.84 -27.18
N THR A 250 10.31 -0.34 -27.73
CA THR A 250 11.31 -1.40 -27.91
C THR A 250 12.45 -0.92 -28.82
N ARG A 251 12.10 -0.28 -29.95
CA ARG A 251 13.08 0.27 -30.89
C ARG A 251 13.84 1.48 -30.35
N GLN A 252 13.18 2.34 -29.56
CA GLN A 252 13.85 3.44 -28.86
C GLN A 252 14.92 2.96 -27.86
N SER A 253 14.81 1.71 -27.40
CA SER A 253 15.78 1.05 -26.53
C SER A 253 16.81 0.22 -27.32
N ASP A 254 16.92 0.42 -28.64
CA ASP A 254 17.76 -0.36 -29.56
C ASP A 254 17.55 -1.89 -29.48
N CYS A 255 16.36 -2.31 -29.03
CA CYS A 255 16.00 -3.72 -28.89
C CYS A 255 15.32 -4.25 -30.17
N LYS A 256 15.47 -5.56 -30.42
CA LYS A 256 14.82 -6.24 -31.54
C LYS A 256 13.31 -6.38 -31.30
N ASP A 257 12.51 -6.09 -32.32
CA ASP A 257 11.04 -6.22 -32.30
C ASP A 257 10.57 -7.60 -31.79
N ASP A 258 11.29 -8.67 -32.15
CA ASP A 258 10.97 -10.05 -31.77
C ASP A 258 10.84 -10.23 -30.24
N LEU A 259 11.59 -9.46 -29.45
CA LEU A 259 11.55 -9.52 -28.00
C LEU A 259 10.16 -9.18 -27.45
N PHE A 260 9.53 -8.14 -28.01
CA PHE A 260 8.17 -7.76 -27.65
C PHE A 260 7.13 -8.64 -28.33
N LEU A 261 7.35 -9.03 -29.59
CA LEU A 261 6.39 -9.83 -30.36
C LEU A 261 6.20 -11.22 -29.76
N GLU A 262 7.29 -11.90 -29.35
CA GLU A 262 7.25 -13.19 -28.65
C GLU A 262 6.44 -13.08 -27.35
N PHE A 263 6.78 -12.09 -26.51
CA PHE A 263 6.06 -11.80 -25.27
C PHE A 263 4.56 -11.54 -25.52
N ARG A 264 4.23 -10.68 -26.48
CA ARG A 264 2.84 -10.32 -26.81
C ARG A 264 2.02 -11.54 -27.22
N VAL A 265 2.58 -12.45 -28.03
CA VAL A 265 1.90 -13.69 -28.45
C VAL A 265 1.56 -14.55 -27.23
N LEU A 266 2.51 -14.74 -26.32
CA LEU A 266 2.30 -15.50 -25.09
C LEU A 266 1.25 -14.84 -24.18
N LEU A 267 1.33 -13.52 -24.01
CA LEU A 267 0.36 -12.76 -23.21
C LEU A 267 -1.06 -12.87 -23.77
N ALA A 268 -1.22 -12.65 -25.08
CA ALA A 268 -2.54 -12.70 -25.72
C ALA A 268 -3.17 -14.11 -25.64
N ALA A 269 -2.37 -15.16 -25.83
CA ALA A 269 -2.82 -16.54 -25.65
C ALA A 269 -3.28 -16.78 -24.21
N ALA A 270 -2.45 -16.42 -23.22
CA ALA A 270 -2.78 -16.58 -21.81
C ALA A 270 -4.05 -15.81 -21.40
N LEU A 271 -4.20 -14.55 -21.85
CA LEU A 271 -5.39 -13.73 -21.56
C LEU A 271 -6.69 -14.32 -22.11
N SER A 272 -6.62 -15.12 -23.18
CA SER A 272 -7.79 -15.79 -23.75
C SER A 272 -8.26 -17.01 -22.95
N GLU A 273 -7.38 -17.59 -22.14
CA GLU A 273 -7.62 -18.78 -21.34
C GLU A 273 -7.99 -18.46 -19.89
N GLU A 274 -7.43 -17.37 -19.35
CA GLU A 274 -7.60 -17.03 -17.94
C GLU A 274 -8.98 -16.47 -17.61
N ARG A 275 -9.57 -16.97 -16.52
CA ARG A 275 -10.81 -16.41 -15.97
C ARG A 275 -10.60 -15.01 -15.39
N TYR A 276 -9.43 -14.79 -14.80
CA TYR A 276 -9.04 -13.54 -14.17
C TYR A 276 -7.81 -13.00 -14.91
N PRO A 277 -7.91 -11.88 -15.65
CA PRO A 277 -6.84 -11.42 -16.53
C PRO A 277 -5.49 -11.23 -15.85
N GLU A 278 -5.47 -10.91 -14.56
CA GLU A 278 -4.24 -10.73 -13.79
C GLU A 278 -3.51 -12.05 -13.44
N ASP A 279 -4.18 -13.22 -13.54
CA ASP A 279 -3.52 -14.51 -13.33
C ASP A 279 -2.50 -14.85 -14.44
N VAL A 280 -2.58 -14.21 -15.61
CA VAL A 280 -1.61 -14.43 -16.70
C VAL A 280 -0.18 -14.14 -16.26
N TRP A 281 0.01 -13.19 -15.34
CA TRP A 281 1.31 -12.80 -14.81
C TRP A 281 1.91 -13.84 -13.86
N GLN A 282 1.10 -14.80 -13.39
CA GLN A 282 1.60 -15.91 -12.57
C GLN A 282 2.15 -17.06 -13.41
N ARG A 283 1.99 -17.03 -14.75
CA ARG A 283 2.54 -18.03 -15.66
C ARG A 283 4.01 -17.72 -15.93
N ASP A 284 4.90 -18.67 -15.58
CA ASP A 284 6.35 -18.49 -15.69
C ASP A 284 6.81 -18.06 -17.10
N ALA A 285 6.22 -18.63 -18.16
CA ALA A 285 6.56 -18.25 -19.54
C ALA A 285 6.17 -16.80 -19.88
N VAL A 286 4.99 -16.35 -19.45
CA VAL A 286 4.51 -14.97 -19.69
C VAL A 286 5.35 -13.99 -18.88
N PHE A 287 5.53 -14.26 -17.59
CA PHE A 287 6.28 -13.35 -16.73
C PHE A 287 7.77 -13.31 -17.08
N GLY A 288 8.38 -14.45 -17.40
CA GLY A 288 9.78 -14.52 -17.80
C GLY A 288 10.06 -13.79 -19.12
N THR A 289 9.15 -13.87 -20.10
CA THR A 289 9.28 -13.11 -21.36
C THR A 289 9.02 -11.62 -21.16
N PHE A 290 8.03 -11.26 -20.35
CA PHE A 290 7.81 -9.88 -19.90
C PHE A 290 9.06 -9.31 -19.22
N ALA A 291 9.63 -10.01 -18.25
CA ALA A 291 10.78 -9.53 -17.48
C ALA A 291 11.99 -9.30 -18.39
N ARG A 292 12.28 -10.22 -19.32
CA ARG A 292 13.34 -10.04 -20.33
C ARG A 292 13.12 -8.79 -21.18
N TRP A 293 11.90 -8.60 -21.70
CA TRP A 293 11.57 -7.45 -22.52
C TRP A 293 11.61 -6.14 -21.72
N TYR A 294 10.97 -6.10 -20.56
CA TYR A 294 10.85 -4.92 -19.72
C TYR A 294 12.22 -4.45 -19.23
N LEU A 295 13.07 -5.35 -18.75
CA LEU A 295 14.43 -4.99 -18.30
C LEU A 295 15.30 -4.47 -19.45
N ALA A 296 15.14 -5.00 -20.66
CA ALA A 296 15.87 -4.53 -21.83
C ALA A 296 15.39 -3.14 -22.31
N CYS A 297 14.12 -2.79 -22.05
CA CYS A 297 13.51 -1.54 -22.51
C CYS A 297 13.16 -0.57 -21.37
N ARG A 298 13.71 -0.79 -20.17
CA ARG A 298 13.20 -0.21 -18.92
C ARG A 298 13.14 1.30 -18.97
N ASP A 299 14.22 1.95 -19.38
CA ASP A 299 14.32 3.41 -19.34
C ASP A 299 13.28 4.09 -20.25
N ALA A 300 13.11 3.58 -21.48
CA ALA A 300 12.12 4.12 -22.41
C ALA A 300 10.68 3.82 -21.95
N VAL A 301 10.43 2.62 -21.44
CA VAL A 301 9.11 2.21 -20.95
C VAL A 301 8.71 3.00 -19.71
N ASP A 302 9.59 3.09 -18.72
CA ASP A 302 9.33 3.80 -17.46
C ASP A 302 9.08 5.28 -17.74
N ALA A 303 9.90 5.93 -18.57
CA ALA A 303 9.70 7.32 -18.96
C ALA A 303 8.32 7.55 -19.62
N GLN A 304 7.92 6.67 -20.54
CA GLN A 304 6.62 6.78 -21.21
C GLN A 304 5.43 6.57 -20.27
N VAL A 305 5.55 5.62 -19.35
CA VAL A 305 4.51 5.32 -18.36
C VAL A 305 4.38 6.46 -17.35
N GLU A 306 5.49 6.98 -16.83
CA GLU A 306 5.46 8.11 -15.90
C GLU A 306 4.83 9.35 -16.53
N VAL A 307 5.12 9.65 -17.81
CA VAL A 307 4.44 10.72 -18.55
C VAL A 307 2.94 10.48 -18.66
N ALA A 308 2.53 9.24 -18.97
CA ALA A 308 1.11 8.89 -19.09
C ALA A 308 0.38 9.01 -17.74
N LEU A 309 1.03 8.57 -16.65
CA LEU A 309 0.51 8.67 -15.28
C LEU A 309 0.40 10.13 -14.83
N HIS A 310 1.42 10.94 -15.11
CA HIS A 310 1.40 12.37 -14.78
C HIS A 310 0.24 13.10 -15.46
N ARG A 311 0.06 12.90 -16.77
CA ARG A 311 -1.08 13.46 -17.52
C ARG A 311 -2.43 12.95 -17.05
N HIS A 312 -2.50 11.74 -16.51
CA HIS A 312 -3.73 11.22 -15.92
C HIS A 312 -4.04 11.89 -14.58
N HIS A 313 -3.00 12.11 -13.75
CA HIS A 313 -3.12 12.86 -12.50
C HIS A 313 -3.63 14.29 -12.75
N GLU A 314 -3.01 15.05 -13.66
CA GLU A 314 -3.41 16.43 -13.97
C GLU A 314 -4.89 16.54 -14.38
N ARG A 315 -5.43 15.51 -15.04
CA ARG A 315 -6.83 15.45 -15.46
C ARG A 315 -7.81 15.15 -14.33
N LEU A 316 -7.34 14.56 -13.23
CA LEU A 316 -8.17 14.16 -12.09
C LEU A 316 -8.02 15.08 -10.87
N ALA A 317 -7.07 16.02 -10.87
CA ALA A 317 -6.77 16.86 -9.71
C ALA A 317 -7.97 17.78 -9.33
N ASP A 318 -8.50 17.55 -8.13
CA ASP A 318 -9.39 18.43 -7.38
C ASP A 318 -8.51 19.34 -6.47
N PRO A 319 -8.67 20.69 -6.51
CA PRO A 319 -7.86 21.63 -5.72
C PRO A 319 -7.85 21.39 -4.20
N ALA A 320 -8.79 20.61 -3.65
CA ALA A 320 -8.88 20.36 -2.21
C ALA A 320 -7.90 19.29 -1.68
N ALA A 321 -7.10 18.65 -2.55
CA ALA A 321 -6.25 17.52 -2.15
C ALA A 321 -4.90 17.92 -1.54
N GLU A 322 -4.45 19.17 -1.65
CA GLU A 322 -3.11 19.58 -1.20
C GLU A 322 -3.02 19.83 0.31
N LEU A 323 -2.69 18.80 1.11
CA LEU A 323 -1.88 18.90 2.35
C LEU A 323 -1.51 17.48 2.86
N ASP A 324 -0.21 17.23 3.09
CA ASP A 324 0.44 16.02 3.62
C ASP A 324 -0.06 14.63 3.12
N TRP A 325 0.55 14.25 1.99
CA TRP A 325 0.23 13.30 0.91
C TRP A 325 -1.09 13.48 0.13
N PRO A 326 -1.14 14.54 -0.71
CA PRO A 326 -2.21 14.84 -1.65
C PRO A 326 -2.45 13.77 -2.71
N ALA A 327 -3.73 13.65 -3.05
CA ALA A 327 -4.39 12.74 -3.97
C ALA A 327 -3.70 12.70 -5.35
N ILE A 328 -3.59 11.58 -6.04
CA ILE A 328 -4.52 10.46 -6.08
C ILE A 328 -3.69 9.25 -6.49
N SER A 329 -3.85 8.12 -5.78
CA SER A 329 -3.23 6.82 -6.03
C SER A 329 -2.64 6.65 -7.43
N ARG A 330 -1.37 6.23 -7.50
CA ARG A 330 -0.70 5.90 -8.78
C ARG A 330 -1.54 4.98 -9.67
N TYR A 331 -2.56 4.31 -9.12
CA TYR A 331 -3.57 3.53 -9.84
C TYR A 331 -4.93 3.73 -9.18
N GLN A 332 -5.74 4.64 -9.71
CA GLN A 332 -7.18 4.55 -9.53
C GLN A 332 -7.76 3.78 -10.71
N HIS A 333 -8.63 2.82 -10.37
CA HIS A 333 -9.51 2.16 -11.33
C HIS A 333 -10.73 3.02 -11.61
#